data_AF-A0AAJ6P589-F1
#
_entry.id   AF-A0AAJ6P589-F1
#
_cell.length_a   1.000
_cell.length_b   1.000
_cell.length_c   1.000
_cell.angle_alpha   90.00
_cell.angle_beta   90.00
_cell.angle_gamma   90.00
#
_symmetry.space_group_name_H-M   'P 1'
#
loop_
_entity.id
_entity.type
_entity.pdbx_description
1 polymer ?
#
loop_
_entity_poly.entity_id
_entity_poly.type
_entity_poly.pdbx_seq_one_letter_code
_entity_poly.pdbx_strand_id
1 'polypeptide(L)'
;MTALPPKIQTLLDKGQGPAARALDKLPKIVQESLAKLLGYPHQYPDLDAFTKCLMAVQIKQGRIGFIGDDPIDSRRQFDAQMLAILNKPTSIESVEDIRLPLQSGTVFARHYHPAPNKKLPMLVFYHGGGFVVGGLDTHDEACRLIAKHAKVQVLSIDYPLAPEASPQLLIKSCEDALAWVYQNRRQLKIYKNRIAVGGDSAGGNISTVVAQHAAGKSYAPQAQLLIYPVVDFKSRHPSFYAYGEGLVLTSKDVDYVTDYYATQQNVALDDPLISPTYGSLKKLAPAYVITAGHDLLHDEGAIYSHKLRQNGVKVQYVDYPDQTHGFINITPVSSKAKRNTIEVAKNFRKFWDKHS
;
A
#
# COMPACT_ATOMS: atom_id res chain seq x y z
N MET A 1 14.23 -22.06 -30.01
CA MET A 1 14.33 -21.50 -28.64
C MET A 1 15.81 -21.27 -28.35
N THR A 2 16.28 -20.03 -28.37
CA THR A 2 17.66 -19.70 -27.97
C THR A 2 17.78 -19.89 -26.46
N ALA A 3 18.72 -20.72 -26.01
CA ALA A 3 18.96 -20.96 -24.60
C ALA A 3 19.37 -19.66 -23.90
N LEU A 4 18.82 -19.41 -22.71
CA LEU A 4 19.18 -18.25 -21.90
C LEU A 4 20.68 -18.33 -21.55
N PRO A 5 21.42 -17.21 -21.62
CA PRO A 5 22.81 -17.18 -21.18
C PRO A 5 22.97 -17.78 -19.77
N PRO A 6 24.03 -18.58 -19.49
CA PRO A 6 24.16 -19.32 -18.23
C PRO A 6 24.02 -18.46 -16.97
N LYS A 7 24.50 -17.21 -17.00
CA LYS A 7 24.33 -16.26 -15.88
C LYS A 7 22.87 -15.92 -15.60
N ILE A 8 22.03 -15.86 -16.63
CA ILE A 8 20.58 -15.60 -16.53
C ILE A 8 19.86 -16.86 -16.05
N GLN A 9 20.29 -18.03 -16.50
CA GLN A 9 19.79 -19.31 -16.00
C GLN A 9 20.08 -19.43 -14.49
N THR A 10 21.31 -19.16 -14.05
CA THR A 10 21.69 -19.16 -12.63
C THR A 10 20.98 -18.06 -11.82
N LEU A 11 20.57 -16.96 -12.45
CA LEU A 11 19.70 -15.94 -11.83
C LEU A 11 18.30 -16.50 -11.59
N LEU A 12 17.74 -17.26 -12.54
CA LEU A 12 16.43 -17.91 -12.40
C LEU A 12 16.46 -19.10 -11.41
N ASP A 13 17.62 -19.76 -11.27
CA ASP A 13 17.81 -20.92 -10.39
C ASP A 13 18.08 -20.53 -8.92
N LYS A 14 18.45 -19.26 -8.65
CA LYS A 14 18.57 -18.72 -7.29
C LYS A 14 17.18 -18.36 -6.76
N GLY A 15 16.97 -18.53 -5.44
CA GLY A 15 15.72 -18.11 -4.79
C GLY A 15 15.30 -16.67 -5.18
N GLN A 16 13.99 -16.41 -5.17
CA GLN A 16 13.39 -15.24 -5.81
C GLN A 16 14.01 -13.90 -5.37
N GLY A 17 14.29 -13.72 -4.07
CA GLY A 17 14.91 -12.51 -3.54
C GLY A 17 16.34 -12.22 -4.05
N PRO A 18 17.34 -13.11 -3.82
CA PRO A 18 18.71 -12.89 -4.30
C PRO A 18 18.82 -12.71 -5.82
N ALA A 19 18.01 -13.47 -6.58
CA ALA A 19 17.90 -13.34 -8.03
C ALA A 19 17.46 -11.94 -8.45
N ALA A 20 16.33 -11.49 -7.90
CA ALA A 20 15.77 -10.17 -8.17
C ALA A 20 16.75 -9.04 -7.80
N ARG A 21 17.44 -9.13 -6.64
CA ARG A 21 18.45 -8.14 -6.25
C ARG A 21 19.65 -8.07 -7.19
N ALA A 22 20.09 -9.21 -7.73
CA ALA A 22 21.18 -9.23 -8.70
C ALA A 22 20.75 -8.63 -10.05
N LEU A 23 19.50 -8.86 -10.45
CA LEU A 23 18.88 -8.26 -11.64
C LEU A 23 18.70 -6.73 -11.51
N ASP A 24 18.26 -6.22 -10.35
CA ASP A 24 18.09 -4.78 -10.06
C ASP A 24 19.41 -4.00 -10.21
N LYS A 25 20.56 -4.65 -9.96
CA LYS A 25 21.90 -4.05 -10.10
C LYS A 25 22.41 -3.97 -11.53
N LEU A 26 21.76 -4.62 -12.49
CA LEU A 26 22.19 -4.59 -13.89
C LEU A 26 21.91 -3.22 -14.52
N PRO A 27 22.71 -2.77 -15.50
CA PRO A 27 22.42 -1.54 -16.23
C PRO A 27 21.05 -1.61 -16.93
N LYS A 28 20.35 -0.46 -17.03
CA LYS A 28 19.00 -0.36 -17.63
C LYS A 28 18.91 -1.02 -19.02
N ILE A 29 19.90 -0.80 -19.89
CA ILE A 29 19.95 -1.39 -21.25
C ILE A 29 19.95 -2.93 -21.19
N VAL A 30 20.62 -3.50 -20.18
CA VAL A 30 20.66 -4.96 -19.97
C VAL A 30 19.29 -5.45 -19.49
N GLN A 31 18.66 -4.76 -18.54
CA GLN A 31 17.31 -5.09 -18.08
C GLN A 31 16.28 -5.02 -19.22
N GLU A 32 16.32 -3.99 -20.06
CA GLU A 32 15.44 -3.88 -21.23
C GLU A 32 15.65 -5.03 -22.22
N SER A 33 16.91 -5.41 -22.46
CA SER A 33 17.24 -6.55 -23.31
C SER A 33 16.75 -7.87 -22.72
N LEU A 34 16.84 -8.04 -21.40
CA LEU A 34 16.33 -9.21 -20.68
C LEU A 34 14.81 -9.30 -20.74
N ALA A 35 14.09 -8.20 -20.51
CA ALA A 35 12.63 -8.18 -20.60
C ALA A 35 12.13 -8.60 -22.00
N LYS A 36 12.81 -8.12 -23.06
CA LYS A 36 12.54 -8.54 -24.44
C LYS A 36 12.83 -10.03 -24.65
N LEU A 37 13.98 -10.52 -24.17
CA LEU A 37 14.37 -11.92 -24.28
C LEU A 37 13.43 -12.88 -23.53
N LEU A 38 12.91 -12.44 -22.37
CA LEU A 38 11.92 -13.17 -21.59
C LEU A 38 10.53 -13.15 -22.23
N GLY A 39 10.33 -12.36 -23.29
CA GLY A 39 9.08 -12.28 -24.03
C GLY A 39 7.98 -11.55 -23.28
N TYR A 40 8.30 -10.46 -22.56
CA TYR A 40 7.28 -9.64 -21.91
C TYR A 40 6.24 -9.16 -22.95
N PRO A 41 4.97 -9.57 -22.84
CA PRO A 41 4.03 -9.42 -23.95
C PRO A 41 3.40 -8.03 -24.05
N HIS A 42 3.62 -7.15 -23.07
CA HIS A 42 2.96 -5.85 -22.99
C HIS A 42 3.89 -4.67 -23.31
N GLN A 43 3.31 -3.61 -23.87
CA GLN A 43 4.03 -2.41 -24.28
C GLN A 43 3.81 -1.25 -23.30
N TYR A 44 4.70 -1.16 -22.31
CA TYR A 44 4.74 -0.05 -21.36
C TYR A 44 6.09 0.67 -21.47
N PRO A 45 6.29 1.63 -22.39
CA PRO A 45 7.60 2.19 -22.69
C PRO A 45 8.25 2.84 -21.46
N ASP A 46 7.48 3.57 -20.67
CA ASP A 46 7.97 4.34 -19.52
C ASP A 46 8.09 3.53 -18.22
N LEU A 47 7.59 2.29 -18.21
CA LEU A 47 7.70 1.41 -17.05
C LEU A 47 9.16 1.08 -16.75
N ASP A 48 9.49 1.06 -15.45
CA ASP A 48 10.81 0.69 -14.95
C ASP A 48 11.29 -0.66 -15.49
N ALA A 49 12.53 -0.70 -15.98
CA ALA A 49 13.08 -1.85 -16.69
C ALA A 49 13.27 -3.07 -15.78
N PHE A 50 13.54 -2.87 -14.49
CA PHE A 50 13.59 -3.96 -13.51
C PHE A 50 12.19 -4.55 -13.31
N THR A 51 11.17 -3.71 -13.16
CA THR A 51 9.78 -4.16 -13.04
C THR A 51 9.32 -4.94 -14.27
N LYS A 52 9.67 -4.51 -15.49
CA LYS A 52 9.40 -5.29 -16.72
C LYS A 52 9.97 -6.71 -16.66
N CYS A 53 11.22 -6.84 -16.19
CA CYS A 53 11.83 -8.16 -16.03
C CYS A 53 11.08 -9.01 -15.00
N LEU A 54 10.69 -8.43 -13.86
CA LEU A 54 9.92 -9.14 -12.83
C LEU A 54 8.59 -9.65 -13.40
N MET A 55 7.84 -8.79 -14.10
CA MET A 55 6.56 -9.17 -14.70
C MET A 55 6.75 -10.27 -15.75
N ALA A 56 7.78 -10.17 -16.60
CA ALA A 56 8.09 -11.20 -17.59
C ALA A 56 8.36 -12.58 -16.95
N VAL A 57 9.10 -12.60 -15.83
CA VAL A 57 9.36 -13.84 -15.07
C VAL A 57 8.07 -14.39 -14.45
N GLN A 58 7.26 -13.54 -13.81
CA GLN A 58 6.01 -13.95 -13.17
C GLN A 58 5.00 -14.53 -14.18
N ILE A 59 4.79 -13.83 -15.30
CA ILE A 59 3.89 -14.27 -16.38
C ILE A 59 4.34 -15.63 -16.93
N LYS A 60 5.63 -15.82 -17.15
CA LYS A 60 6.18 -17.10 -17.63
C LYS A 60 6.01 -18.25 -16.62
N GLN A 61 5.93 -17.93 -15.33
CA GLN A 61 5.62 -18.88 -14.26
C GLN A 61 4.11 -19.10 -14.07
N GLY A 62 3.27 -18.51 -14.92
CA GLY A 62 1.80 -18.58 -14.81
C GLY A 62 1.24 -17.77 -13.64
N ARG A 63 2.02 -16.86 -13.05
CA ARG A 63 1.58 -16.00 -11.96
C ARG A 63 1.11 -14.67 -12.54
N ILE A 64 -0.19 -14.42 -12.43
CA ILE A 64 -0.86 -13.21 -12.91
C ILE A 64 -1.84 -12.79 -11.81
N GLY A 65 -1.77 -11.52 -11.40
CA GLY A 65 -2.54 -11.01 -10.27
C GLY A 65 -2.14 -11.64 -8.93
N PHE A 66 -2.89 -11.29 -7.89
CA PHE A 66 -2.67 -11.77 -6.53
C PHE A 66 -3.97 -12.13 -5.77
N ILE A 67 -5.13 -11.96 -6.40
CA ILE A 67 -6.43 -12.40 -5.88
C ILE A 67 -7.11 -13.29 -6.90
N GLY A 68 -7.45 -14.50 -6.48
CA GLY A 68 -8.17 -15.50 -7.26
C GLY A 68 -9.58 -15.77 -6.72
N ASP A 69 -10.16 -16.87 -7.19
CA ASP A 69 -11.47 -17.39 -6.80
C ASP A 69 -11.51 -18.10 -5.44
N ASP A 70 -10.34 -18.41 -4.87
CA ASP A 70 -10.17 -18.85 -3.47
C ASP A 70 -9.40 -17.79 -2.67
N PRO A 71 -10.04 -17.09 -1.71
CA PRO A 71 -9.37 -16.06 -0.90
C PRO A 71 -8.35 -16.66 0.07
N ILE A 72 -8.53 -17.90 0.54
CA ILE A 72 -7.58 -18.56 1.46
C ILE A 72 -6.30 -18.91 0.71
N ASP A 73 -6.43 -19.46 -0.49
CA ASP A 73 -5.25 -19.76 -1.31
C ASP A 73 -4.56 -18.47 -1.78
N SER A 74 -5.34 -17.43 -2.14
CA SER A 74 -4.80 -16.11 -2.47
C SER A 74 -3.93 -15.54 -1.34
N ARG A 75 -4.39 -15.62 -0.08
CA ARG A 75 -3.61 -15.20 1.10
C ARG A 75 -2.31 -15.98 1.22
N ARG A 76 -2.38 -17.32 1.16
CA ARG A 76 -1.20 -18.20 1.24
C ARG A 76 -0.18 -17.87 0.16
N GLN A 77 -0.63 -17.70 -1.07
CA GLN A 77 0.25 -17.38 -2.21
C GLN A 77 0.86 -15.99 -2.08
N PHE A 78 0.07 -14.98 -1.70
CA PHE A 78 0.55 -13.62 -1.50
C PHE A 78 1.62 -13.56 -0.41
N ASP A 79 1.36 -14.18 0.75
CA ASP A 79 2.31 -14.25 1.85
C ASP A 79 3.59 -14.96 1.43
N ALA A 80 3.48 -16.12 0.78
CA ALA A 80 4.65 -16.86 0.29
C ALA A 80 5.51 -16.03 -0.68
N GLN A 81 4.88 -15.26 -1.59
CA GLN A 81 5.58 -14.38 -2.53
C GLN A 81 6.28 -13.23 -1.81
N MET A 82 5.63 -12.58 -0.84
CA MET A 82 6.22 -11.49 -0.07
C MET A 82 7.38 -11.98 0.82
N LEU A 83 7.22 -13.12 1.47
CA LEU A 83 8.27 -13.74 2.27
C LEU A 83 9.47 -14.16 1.41
N ALA A 84 9.25 -14.64 0.17
CA ALA A 84 10.32 -15.10 -0.71
C ALA A 84 11.26 -13.99 -1.19
N ILE A 85 10.82 -12.72 -1.16
CA ILE A 85 11.64 -11.57 -1.58
C ILE A 85 12.32 -10.86 -0.41
N LEU A 86 11.99 -11.19 0.84
CA LEU A 86 12.53 -10.54 2.02
C LEU A 86 14.06 -10.49 2.01
N ASN A 87 14.56 -9.47 2.69
CA ASN A 87 15.97 -9.21 2.91
C ASN A 87 16.16 -8.76 4.36
N LYS A 88 17.41 -8.52 4.77
CA LYS A 88 17.71 -7.92 6.07
C LYS A 88 16.84 -6.66 6.27
N PRO A 89 15.92 -6.67 7.25
CA PRO A 89 14.97 -5.57 7.41
C PRO A 89 15.67 -4.31 7.89
N THR A 90 15.06 -3.16 7.59
CA THR A 90 15.52 -1.87 8.07
C THR A 90 15.46 -1.84 9.61
N SER A 91 16.61 -1.61 10.24
CA SER A 91 16.70 -1.57 11.71
C SER A 91 15.89 -0.42 12.30
N ILE A 92 15.09 -0.77 13.31
CA ILE A 92 14.26 0.09 14.17
C ILE A 92 14.60 -0.27 15.62
N GLU A 93 14.66 0.72 16.52
CA GLU A 93 15.09 0.53 17.91
C GLU A 93 14.14 -0.36 18.73
N SER A 94 12.83 -0.27 18.54
CA SER A 94 11.84 -1.21 19.10
C SER A 94 10.80 -1.58 18.05
N VAL A 95 10.52 -2.88 17.94
CA VAL A 95 9.42 -3.45 17.16
C VAL A 95 8.70 -4.45 18.03
N GLU A 96 7.42 -4.20 18.31
CA GLU A 96 6.62 -4.97 19.26
C GLU A 96 5.26 -5.31 18.65
N ASP A 97 4.89 -6.59 18.69
CA ASP A 97 3.53 -7.01 18.38
C ASP A 97 2.66 -6.78 19.62
N ILE A 98 1.59 -6.01 19.44
CA ILE A 98 0.68 -5.61 20.52
C ILE A 98 -0.75 -6.03 20.20
N ARG A 99 -1.47 -6.38 21.25
CA ARG A 99 -2.90 -6.71 21.18
C ARG A 99 -3.72 -5.47 21.51
N LEU A 100 -4.65 -5.11 20.62
CA LEU A 100 -5.54 -3.96 20.82
C LEU A 100 -6.94 -4.46 21.23
N PRO A 101 -7.36 -4.24 22.49
CA PRO A 101 -8.75 -4.46 22.89
C PRO A 101 -9.61 -3.29 22.37
N LEU A 102 -10.38 -3.53 21.30
CA LEU A 102 -11.24 -2.54 20.66
C LEU A 102 -12.72 -2.80 20.98
N GLN A 103 -13.59 -1.84 20.67
CA GLN A 103 -15.05 -2.04 20.80
C GLN A 103 -15.56 -3.02 19.73
N SER A 104 -14.97 -3.02 18.54
CA SER A 104 -15.28 -3.92 17.44
C SER A 104 -14.74 -5.35 17.60
N GLY A 105 -13.93 -5.62 18.63
CA GLY A 105 -13.25 -6.89 18.84
C GLY A 105 -11.79 -6.72 19.25
N THR A 106 -11.04 -7.82 19.26
CA THR A 106 -9.58 -7.75 19.42
C THR A 106 -8.94 -7.76 18.03
N VAL A 107 -8.02 -6.83 17.77
CA VAL A 107 -7.09 -6.91 16.63
C VAL A 107 -5.64 -6.93 17.12
N PHE A 108 -4.75 -7.45 16.30
CA PHE A 108 -3.31 -7.34 16.52
C PHE A 108 -2.76 -6.12 15.78
N ALA A 109 -1.60 -5.66 16.22
CA ALA A 109 -0.87 -4.59 15.56
C ALA A 109 0.63 -4.76 15.79
N ARG A 110 1.45 -4.24 14.87
CA ARG A 110 2.90 -4.14 15.07
C ARG A 110 3.28 -2.68 15.25
N HIS A 111 3.88 -2.37 16.41
CA HIS A 111 4.37 -1.04 16.76
C HIS A 111 5.84 -0.92 16.44
N TYR A 112 6.19 0.03 15.58
CA TYR A 112 7.56 0.38 15.21
C TYR A 112 7.92 1.71 15.84
N HIS A 113 8.87 1.70 16.78
CA HIS A 113 9.34 2.90 17.45
C HIS A 113 10.82 3.16 17.14
N PRO A 114 11.17 4.16 16.30
CA PRO A 114 12.56 4.39 15.91
C PRO A 114 13.41 5.06 16.99
N ALA A 115 12.81 5.62 18.04
CA ALA A 115 13.52 6.17 19.20
C ALA A 115 12.71 6.08 20.53
N PRO A 116 12.48 4.90 21.14
CA PRO A 116 11.56 4.65 22.27
C PRO A 116 11.75 5.56 23.50
N ASN A 117 12.92 6.17 23.65
CA ASN A 117 13.22 7.13 24.70
C ASN A 117 12.70 8.55 24.44
N LYS A 118 12.14 8.83 23.24
CA LYS A 118 11.68 10.15 22.81
C LYS A 118 10.20 10.13 22.49
N LYS A 119 9.55 11.30 22.67
CA LYS A 119 8.22 11.51 22.09
C LYS A 119 8.32 11.69 20.59
N LEU A 120 7.41 11.11 19.82
CA LEU A 120 7.36 11.20 18.35
C LEU A 120 5.89 11.32 17.88
N PRO A 121 5.64 11.78 16.64
CA PRO A 121 4.32 11.61 16.01
C PRO A 121 4.01 10.13 15.78
N MET A 122 2.74 9.80 15.61
CA MET A 122 2.26 8.45 15.30
C MET A 122 1.58 8.40 13.94
N LEU A 123 1.94 7.43 13.12
CA LEU A 123 1.18 7.03 11.94
C LEU A 123 0.46 5.71 12.24
N VAL A 124 -0.86 5.70 12.24
CA VAL A 124 -1.65 4.47 12.21
C VAL A 124 -1.69 4.00 10.75
N PHE A 125 -1.09 2.84 10.49
CA PHE A 125 -0.90 2.33 9.14
C PHE A 125 -1.84 1.15 8.87
N TYR A 126 -2.52 1.19 7.72
CA TYR A 126 -3.37 0.11 7.23
C TYR A 126 -2.73 -0.45 5.95
N HIS A 127 -2.49 -1.75 5.91
CA HIS A 127 -1.82 -2.38 4.78
C HIS A 127 -2.70 -2.46 3.53
N GLY A 128 -2.09 -2.61 2.36
CA GLY A 128 -2.77 -2.95 1.11
C GLY A 128 -3.05 -4.45 0.98
N GLY A 129 -3.63 -4.85 -0.15
CA GLY A 129 -3.98 -6.25 -0.44
C GLY A 129 -5.46 -6.47 -0.79
N GLY A 130 -6.11 -5.46 -1.38
CA GLY A 130 -7.49 -5.59 -1.86
C GLY A 130 -8.50 -5.98 -0.78
N PHE A 131 -8.23 -5.65 0.49
CA PHE A 131 -9.04 -6.05 1.67
C PHE A 131 -9.09 -7.58 1.92
N VAL A 132 -8.47 -8.39 1.07
CA VAL A 132 -8.57 -9.86 1.06
C VAL A 132 -7.25 -10.53 1.47
N VAL A 133 -6.10 -9.93 1.13
CA VAL A 133 -4.76 -10.44 1.44
C VAL A 133 -3.91 -9.39 2.16
N GLY A 134 -2.70 -9.79 2.55
CA GLY A 134 -1.76 -8.92 3.27
C GLY A 134 -1.92 -9.03 4.79
N GLY A 135 -1.06 -8.30 5.49
CA GLY A 135 -0.97 -8.35 6.95
C GLY A 135 0.31 -7.68 7.45
N LEU A 136 0.61 -7.87 8.73
CA LEU A 136 1.77 -7.25 9.38
C LEU A 136 3.11 -7.60 8.72
N ASP A 137 3.31 -8.86 8.33
CA ASP A 137 4.59 -9.34 7.79
C ASP A 137 4.82 -8.91 6.34
N THR A 138 3.75 -8.83 5.53
CA THR A 138 3.85 -8.44 4.12
C THR A 138 4.22 -6.97 3.93
N HIS A 139 3.95 -6.13 4.93
CA HIS A 139 4.23 -4.68 4.89
C HIS A 139 5.29 -4.25 5.93
N ASP A 140 6.00 -5.19 6.56
CA ASP A 140 6.96 -4.91 7.63
C ASP A 140 8.08 -3.96 7.19
N GLU A 141 8.73 -4.22 6.04
CA GLU A 141 9.80 -3.35 5.55
C GLU A 141 9.30 -1.95 5.15
N ALA A 142 8.09 -1.85 4.58
CA ALA A 142 7.49 -0.55 4.27
C ALA A 142 7.26 0.28 5.54
N CYS A 143 6.68 -0.34 6.58
CA CYS A 143 6.47 0.29 7.89
C CYS A 143 7.80 0.73 8.53
N ARG A 144 8.85 -0.11 8.47
CA ARG A 144 10.19 0.24 8.98
C ARG A 144 10.79 1.42 8.24
N LEU A 145 10.72 1.44 6.90
CA LEU A 145 11.23 2.56 6.10
C LEU A 145 10.51 3.86 6.44
N ILE A 146 9.18 3.82 6.57
CA ILE A 146 8.37 4.98 6.96
C ILE A 146 8.76 5.44 8.37
N ALA A 147 8.75 4.56 9.37
CA ALA A 147 9.09 4.88 10.76
C ALA A 147 10.47 5.57 10.85
N LYS A 148 11.49 4.95 10.22
CA LYS A 148 12.86 5.45 10.24
C LYS A 148 13.02 6.79 9.54
N HIS A 149 12.49 6.93 8.32
CA HIS A 149 12.80 8.07 7.47
C HIS A 149 11.85 9.25 7.65
N ALA A 150 10.61 9.02 8.09
CA ALA A 150 9.70 10.08 8.56
C ALA A 150 9.96 10.46 10.03
N LYS A 151 10.74 9.66 10.78
CA LYS A 151 10.99 9.84 12.23
C LYS A 151 9.67 9.91 13.01
N VAL A 152 8.82 8.91 12.77
CA VAL A 152 7.52 8.73 13.41
C VAL A 152 7.44 7.33 13.98
N GLN A 153 6.58 7.15 14.98
CA GLN A 153 6.10 5.83 15.32
C GLN A 153 5.15 5.36 14.22
N VAL A 154 5.17 4.07 13.91
CA VAL A 154 4.17 3.44 13.04
C VAL A 154 3.46 2.37 13.85
N LEU A 155 2.12 2.37 13.84
CA LEU A 155 1.32 1.27 14.36
C LEU A 155 0.58 0.65 13.18
N SER A 156 1.10 -0.48 12.68
CA SER A 156 0.48 -1.23 11.58
C SER A 156 -0.63 -2.10 12.13
N ILE A 157 -1.84 -1.99 11.59
CA ILE A 157 -3.03 -2.68 12.10
C ILE A 157 -3.28 -3.96 11.30
N ASP A 158 -3.48 -5.07 12.00
CA ASP A 158 -3.89 -6.37 11.44
C ASP A 158 -5.43 -6.46 11.46
N TYR A 159 -6.06 -5.73 10.53
CA TYR A 159 -7.51 -5.60 10.49
C TYR A 159 -8.15 -6.87 9.87
N PRO A 160 -9.42 -7.18 10.20
CA PRO A 160 -10.08 -8.38 9.66
C PRO A 160 -10.32 -8.26 8.15
N LEU A 161 -10.16 -9.36 7.42
CA LEU A 161 -10.17 -9.39 5.95
C LEU A 161 -11.51 -9.86 5.37
N ALA A 162 -11.78 -9.45 4.14
CA ALA A 162 -12.88 -9.96 3.34
C ALA A 162 -12.53 -11.34 2.73
N PRO A 163 -13.54 -12.20 2.46
CA PRO A 163 -14.98 -11.96 2.64
C PRO A 163 -15.51 -12.23 4.06
N GLU A 164 -14.70 -12.72 5.00
CA GLU A 164 -15.15 -13.08 6.35
C GLU A 164 -15.62 -11.87 7.16
N ALA A 165 -15.04 -10.70 6.94
CA ALA A 165 -15.50 -9.43 7.49
C ALA A 165 -16.12 -8.53 6.40
N SER A 166 -17.29 -7.98 6.70
CA SER A 166 -17.92 -6.96 5.86
C SER A 166 -17.13 -5.64 5.91
N PRO A 167 -17.30 -4.75 4.90
CA PRO A 167 -16.74 -3.40 4.93
C PRO A 167 -17.04 -2.65 6.22
N GLN A 168 -18.25 -2.80 6.79
CA GLN A 168 -18.62 -2.12 8.02
C GLN A 168 -17.76 -2.59 9.20
N LEU A 169 -17.56 -3.90 9.37
CA LEU A 169 -16.76 -4.45 10.47
C LEU A 169 -15.27 -4.10 10.32
N LEU A 170 -14.76 -4.20 9.08
CA LEU A 170 -13.38 -3.87 8.75
C LEU A 170 -13.07 -2.40 9.08
N ILE A 171 -13.84 -1.47 8.51
CA ILE A 171 -13.64 -0.02 8.73
C ILE A 171 -13.83 0.34 10.21
N LYS A 172 -14.85 -0.23 10.88
CA LYS A 172 -15.09 0.01 12.31
C LYS A 172 -13.89 -0.44 13.17
N SER A 173 -13.25 -1.55 12.84
CA SER A 173 -12.04 -2.01 13.54
C SER A 173 -10.86 -1.05 13.35
N CYS A 174 -10.70 -0.51 12.14
CA CYS A 174 -9.66 0.47 11.85
C CYS A 174 -9.91 1.83 12.54
N GLU A 175 -11.17 2.27 12.63
CA GLU A 175 -11.56 3.46 13.40
C GLU A 175 -11.32 3.30 14.89
N ASP A 176 -11.69 2.14 15.44
CA ASP A 176 -11.49 1.87 16.86
C ASP A 176 -10.01 1.79 17.20
N ALA A 177 -9.16 1.26 16.30
CA ALA A 177 -7.71 1.29 16.46
C ALA A 177 -7.18 2.73 16.52
N LEU A 178 -7.65 3.63 15.65
CA LEU A 178 -7.29 5.06 15.70
C LEU A 178 -7.73 5.70 17.02
N ALA A 179 -8.97 5.44 17.47
CA ALA A 179 -9.49 5.94 18.72
C ALA A 179 -8.69 5.40 19.93
N TRP A 180 -8.29 4.13 19.90
CA TRP A 180 -7.45 3.49 20.91
C TRP A 180 -6.06 4.15 20.99
N VAL A 181 -5.44 4.44 19.85
CA VAL A 181 -4.17 5.18 19.77
C VAL A 181 -4.31 6.56 20.41
N TYR A 182 -5.39 7.27 20.09
CA TYR A 182 -5.67 8.56 20.70
C TYR A 182 -5.83 8.44 22.23
N GLN A 183 -6.58 7.45 22.73
CA GLN A 183 -6.76 7.23 24.17
C GLN A 183 -5.43 6.92 24.88
N ASN A 184 -4.56 6.12 24.26
CA ASN A 184 -3.28 5.66 24.83
C ASN A 184 -2.09 6.57 24.50
N ARG A 185 -2.31 7.71 23.82
CA ARG A 185 -1.26 8.60 23.32
C ARG A 185 -0.19 9.02 24.33
N ARG A 186 -0.53 9.11 25.61
CA ARG A 186 0.43 9.45 26.68
C ARG A 186 1.39 8.30 26.96
N GLN A 187 0.86 7.07 27.05
CA GLN A 187 1.65 5.85 27.29
C GLN A 187 2.56 5.57 26.09
N LEU A 188 2.02 5.76 24.88
CA LEU A 188 2.77 5.63 23.62
C LEU A 188 3.73 6.79 23.35
N LYS A 189 3.89 7.76 24.28
CA LYS A 189 4.77 8.94 24.11
C LYS A 189 4.50 9.73 22.82
N ILE A 190 3.25 9.83 22.37
CA ILE A 190 2.89 10.55 21.15
C ILE A 190 2.84 12.07 21.45
N TYR A 191 3.33 12.90 20.52
CA TYR A 191 3.13 14.35 20.61
C TYR A 191 1.63 14.70 20.57
N LYS A 192 1.24 15.73 21.33
CA LYS A 192 -0.15 16.24 21.30
C LYS A 192 -0.51 16.66 19.87
N ASN A 193 -1.68 16.24 19.40
CA ASN A 193 -2.21 16.55 18.06
C ASN A 193 -1.26 16.15 16.91
N ARG A 194 -0.57 14.99 17.04
CA ARG A 194 0.34 14.47 16.01
C ARG A 194 0.10 12.97 15.76
N ILE A 195 -1.14 12.62 15.43
CA ILE A 195 -1.56 11.30 14.96
C ILE A 195 -2.02 11.44 13.50
N ALA A 196 -1.42 10.68 12.60
CA ALA A 196 -1.84 10.57 11.21
C ALA A 196 -2.41 9.17 10.95
N VAL A 197 -3.19 9.05 9.88
CA VAL A 197 -3.55 7.76 9.25
C VAL A 197 -2.81 7.63 7.94
N GLY A 198 -2.54 6.41 7.51
CA GLY A 198 -2.01 6.17 6.18
C GLY A 198 -2.03 4.71 5.79
N GLY A 199 -1.80 4.46 4.52
CA GLY A 199 -1.88 3.12 3.97
C GLY A 199 -1.74 3.15 2.47
N ASP A 200 -1.61 1.97 1.90
CA ASP A 200 -1.42 1.78 0.47
C ASP A 200 -2.56 1.00 -0.15
N SER A 201 -2.95 1.31 -1.39
CA SER A 201 -4.02 0.60 -2.10
C SER A 201 -5.33 0.57 -1.27
N ALA A 202 -5.83 -0.61 -0.92
CA ALA A 202 -6.92 -0.83 0.03
C ALA A 202 -6.68 -0.15 1.40
N GLY A 203 -5.46 -0.15 1.93
CA GLY A 203 -5.11 0.59 3.14
C GLY A 203 -5.22 2.11 2.99
N GLY A 204 -4.99 2.61 1.76
CA GLY A 204 -5.24 4.01 1.40
C GLY A 204 -6.74 4.34 1.38
N ASN A 205 -7.58 3.40 0.94
CA ASN A 205 -9.03 3.49 1.05
C ASN A 205 -9.47 3.58 2.52
N ILE A 206 -9.03 2.62 3.35
CA ILE A 206 -9.33 2.56 4.79
C ILE A 206 -8.94 3.88 5.45
N SER A 207 -7.73 4.37 5.19
CA SER A 207 -7.24 5.65 5.72
C SER A 207 -8.17 6.82 5.41
N THR A 208 -8.67 6.85 4.18
CA THR A 208 -9.57 7.89 3.68
C THR A 208 -10.92 7.83 4.37
N VAL A 209 -11.54 6.64 4.42
CA VAL A 209 -12.84 6.42 5.05
C VAL A 209 -12.77 6.70 6.56
N VAL A 210 -11.74 6.20 7.24
CA VAL A 210 -11.49 6.48 8.67
C VAL A 210 -11.33 7.98 8.90
N ALA A 211 -10.62 8.70 8.04
CA ALA A 211 -10.48 10.16 8.16
C ALA A 211 -11.82 10.90 7.98
N GLN A 212 -12.68 10.44 7.06
CA GLN A 212 -14.03 10.98 6.87
C GLN A 212 -14.91 10.73 8.09
N HIS A 213 -14.94 9.51 8.62
CA HIS A 213 -15.73 9.15 9.78
C HIS A 213 -15.22 9.79 11.07
N ALA A 214 -13.91 10.05 11.18
CA ALA A 214 -13.33 10.71 12.33
C ALA A 214 -13.45 12.24 12.28
N ALA A 215 -13.87 12.84 11.15
CA ALA A 215 -13.96 14.28 10.98
C ALA A 215 -14.83 14.92 12.08
N GLY A 216 -14.27 15.93 12.77
CA GLY A 216 -14.94 16.61 13.88
C GLY A 216 -14.92 15.88 15.22
N LYS A 217 -14.41 14.64 15.28
CA LYS A 217 -14.21 13.90 16.54
C LYS A 217 -12.87 14.28 17.18
N SER A 218 -12.74 14.05 18.48
CA SER A 218 -11.52 14.37 19.23
C SER A 218 -10.29 13.57 18.80
N TYR A 219 -10.50 12.40 18.20
CA TYR A 219 -9.47 11.52 17.66
C TYR A 219 -9.27 11.66 16.14
N ALA A 220 -9.83 12.70 15.51
CA ALA A 220 -9.59 12.98 14.09
C ALA A 220 -8.08 13.00 13.81
N PRO A 221 -7.60 12.37 12.72
CA PRO A 221 -6.19 12.42 12.36
C PRO A 221 -5.78 13.85 11.95
N GLN A 222 -4.50 14.16 12.04
CA GLN A 222 -3.93 15.45 11.66
C GLN A 222 -3.22 15.43 10.30
N ALA A 223 -3.05 14.26 9.69
CA ALA A 223 -2.67 14.10 8.30
C ALA A 223 -3.08 12.72 7.77
N GLN A 224 -3.09 12.61 6.44
CA GLN A 224 -3.36 11.38 5.69
C GLN A 224 -2.17 11.09 4.77
N LEU A 225 -1.60 9.89 4.82
CA LEU A 225 -0.65 9.39 3.82
C LEU A 225 -1.35 8.36 2.94
N LEU A 226 -1.73 8.76 1.74
CA LEU A 226 -2.54 7.96 0.82
C LEU A 226 -1.65 7.47 -0.34
N ILE A 227 -1.23 6.21 -0.31
CA ILE A 227 -0.32 5.65 -1.31
C ILE A 227 -1.13 4.86 -2.34
N TYR A 228 -1.21 5.36 -3.59
CA TYR A 228 -2.02 4.81 -4.69
C TYR A 228 -3.39 4.26 -4.23
N PRO A 229 -4.20 5.08 -3.52
CA PRO A 229 -5.37 4.58 -2.81
C PRO A 229 -6.47 4.11 -3.77
N VAL A 230 -7.18 3.05 -3.40
CA VAL A 230 -8.49 2.74 -3.99
C VAL A 230 -9.51 3.75 -3.46
N VAL A 231 -10.29 4.41 -4.30
CA VAL A 231 -11.24 5.46 -3.89
C VAL A 231 -12.58 5.46 -4.64
N ASP A 232 -12.72 4.67 -5.72
CA ASP A 232 -13.95 4.59 -6.51
C ASP A 232 -14.20 3.17 -7.07
N PHE A 233 -15.04 2.39 -6.38
CA PHE A 233 -15.47 1.07 -6.86
C PHE A 233 -16.47 1.13 -8.01
N LYS A 234 -17.16 2.27 -8.22
CA LYS A 234 -18.24 2.39 -9.21
C LYS A 234 -17.72 2.78 -10.59
N SER A 235 -16.80 3.73 -10.66
CA SER A 235 -16.28 4.25 -11.93
C SER A 235 -15.12 3.40 -12.44
N ARG A 236 -14.89 3.48 -13.75
CA ARG A 236 -13.66 2.99 -14.39
C ARG A 236 -13.08 4.13 -15.24
N HIS A 237 -11.84 4.50 -14.95
CA HIS A 237 -11.16 5.62 -15.60
C HIS A 237 -10.22 5.12 -16.71
N PRO A 238 -9.70 5.97 -17.61
CA PRO A 238 -8.79 5.57 -18.67
C PRO A 238 -7.62 4.68 -18.20
N SER A 239 -7.01 4.98 -17.05
CA SER A 239 -5.97 4.14 -16.43
C SER A 239 -6.40 2.68 -16.23
N PHE A 240 -7.68 2.44 -15.91
CA PHE A 240 -8.21 1.09 -15.69
C PHE A 240 -8.05 0.19 -16.91
N TYR A 241 -8.36 0.74 -18.08
CA TYR A 241 -8.26 0.02 -19.35
C TYR A 241 -6.83 0.00 -19.89
N ALA A 242 -6.02 1.03 -19.60
CA ALA A 242 -4.65 1.11 -20.05
C ALA A 242 -3.69 0.15 -19.32
N TYR A 243 -3.96 -0.12 -18.03
CA TYR A 243 -3.03 -0.81 -17.13
C TYR A 243 -3.62 -2.04 -16.44
N GLY A 244 -4.75 -2.57 -16.93
CA GLY A 244 -5.45 -3.72 -16.35
C GLY A 244 -4.78 -5.08 -16.61
N GLU A 245 -3.77 -5.15 -17.48
CA GLU A 245 -3.12 -6.41 -17.88
C GLU A 245 -1.59 -6.33 -17.81
N GLY A 246 -0.95 -7.47 -17.53
CA GLY A 246 0.51 -7.60 -17.62
C GLY A 246 1.32 -6.90 -16.54
N LEU A 247 0.65 -6.33 -15.53
CA LEU A 247 1.24 -5.62 -14.41
C LEU A 247 0.88 -6.32 -13.09
N VAL A 248 1.34 -5.76 -11.97
CA VAL A 248 1.19 -6.34 -10.63
C VAL A 248 -0.28 -6.46 -10.24
N LEU A 249 -1.05 -5.39 -10.42
CA LEU A 249 -2.49 -5.36 -10.19
C LEU A 249 -3.20 -5.48 -11.54
N THR A 250 -4.16 -6.39 -11.62
CA THR A 250 -4.92 -6.66 -12.85
C THR A 250 -6.40 -6.28 -12.70
N SER A 251 -7.09 -6.10 -13.82
CA SER A 251 -8.55 -5.93 -13.81
C SER A 251 -9.26 -7.11 -13.15
N LYS A 252 -8.75 -8.33 -13.33
CA LYS A 252 -9.29 -9.54 -12.71
C LYS A 252 -9.18 -9.52 -11.18
N ASP A 253 -8.08 -8.98 -10.63
CA ASP A 253 -7.95 -8.78 -9.18
C ASP A 253 -9.04 -7.82 -8.69
N VAL A 254 -9.30 -6.73 -9.42
CA VAL A 254 -10.35 -5.77 -9.08
C VAL A 254 -11.74 -6.41 -9.11
N ASP A 255 -12.01 -7.30 -10.06
CA ASP A 255 -13.27 -8.02 -10.15
C ASP A 255 -13.49 -8.93 -8.93
N TYR A 256 -12.49 -9.72 -8.54
CA TYR A 256 -12.57 -10.55 -7.33
C TYR A 256 -12.69 -9.73 -6.05
N VAL A 257 -11.93 -8.64 -5.92
CA VAL A 257 -12.05 -7.71 -4.77
C VAL A 257 -13.46 -7.12 -4.71
N THR A 258 -13.99 -6.69 -5.85
CA THR A 258 -15.36 -6.13 -5.92
C THR A 258 -16.38 -7.19 -5.50
N ASP A 259 -16.19 -8.44 -5.90
CA ASP A 259 -17.07 -9.53 -5.49
C ASP A 259 -17.03 -9.79 -3.97
N TYR A 260 -15.84 -10.06 -3.41
CA TYR A 260 -15.69 -10.38 -1.99
C TYR A 260 -16.04 -9.23 -1.04
N TYR A 261 -15.65 -8.01 -1.40
CA TYR A 261 -15.75 -6.85 -0.51
C TYR A 261 -17.06 -6.08 -0.69
N ALA A 262 -17.67 -6.08 -1.88
CA ALA A 262 -18.89 -5.31 -2.15
C ALA A 262 -20.09 -6.22 -2.50
N THR A 263 -20.00 -7.01 -3.57
CA THR A 263 -21.15 -7.76 -4.12
C THR A 263 -21.70 -8.78 -3.13
N GLN A 264 -20.86 -9.67 -2.58
CA GLN A 264 -21.27 -10.67 -1.60
C GLN A 264 -21.80 -10.06 -0.30
N GLN A 265 -21.39 -8.82 -0.01
CA GLN A 265 -21.79 -8.07 1.19
C GLN A 265 -23.01 -7.16 0.93
N ASN A 266 -23.57 -7.17 -0.29
CA ASN A 266 -24.67 -6.31 -0.73
C ASN A 266 -24.41 -4.80 -0.53
N VAL A 267 -23.17 -4.36 -0.75
CA VAL A 267 -22.79 -2.95 -0.65
C VAL A 267 -22.79 -2.32 -2.05
N ALA A 268 -23.49 -1.19 -2.19
CA ALA A 268 -23.53 -0.46 -3.45
C ALA A 268 -22.14 0.09 -3.81
N LEU A 269 -21.76 0.04 -5.08
CA LEU A 269 -20.41 0.44 -5.50
C LEU A 269 -20.11 1.94 -5.32
N ASP A 270 -21.13 2.80 -5.16
CA ASP A 270 -20.99 4.21 -4.78
C ASP A 270 -21.14 4.49 -3.28
N ASP A 271 -21.31 3.46 -2.45
CA ASP A 271 -21.38 3.66 -1.00
C ASP A 271 -20.07 4.30 -0.50
N PRO A 272 -20.12 5.46 0.20
CA PRO A 272 -18.93 6.13 0.73
C PRO A 272 -18.05 5.26 1.63
N LEU A 273 -18.58 4.16 2.17
CA LEU A 273 -17.83 3.20 2.97
C LEU A 273 -16.73 2.47 2.17
N ILE A 274 -16.93 2.27 0.87
CA ILE A 274 -15.95 1.62 -0.02
C ILE A 274 -15.47 2.55 -1.13
N SER A 275 -16.27 3.56 -1.49
CA SER A 275 -15.96 4.58 -2.50
C SER A 275 -15.94 5.97 -1.86
N PRO A 276 -14.91 6.28 -1.05
CA PRO A 276 -14.83 7.55 -0.32
C PRO A 276 -14.80 8.78 -1.23
N THR A 277 -14.62 8.62 -2.54
CA THR A 277 -14.81 9.71 -3.50
C THR A 277 -16.22 10.30 -3.52
N TYR A 278 -17.25 9.56 -3.09
CA TYR A 278 -18.64 10.02 -2.98
C TYR A 278 -19.01 10.45 -1.56
N GLY A 279 -18.08 10.34 -0.60
CA GLY A 279 -18.27 10.74 0.78
C GLY A 279 -18.11 12.24 1.03
N SER A 280 -18.29 12.64 2.31
CA SER A 280 -18.07 14.02 2.73
C SER A 280 -16.58 14.37 2.77
N LEU A 281 -16.17 15.37 1.99
CA LEU A 281 -14.79 15.85 1.93
C LEU A 281 -14.53 17.10 2.79
N LYS A 282 -15.46 17.44 3.69
CA LYS A 282 -15.39 18.65 4.52
C LYS A 282 -14.56 18.39 5.78
N LYS A 283 -13.72 19.38 6.15
CA LYS A 283 -12.93 19.38 7.39
C LYS A 283 -12.03 18.14 7.56
N LEU A 284 -11.60 17.53 6.45
CA LEU A 284 -10.66 16.43 6.47
C LEU A 284 -9.24 16.94 6.77
N ALA A 285 -8.42 16.05 7.33
CA ALA A 285 -7.02 16.33 7.58
C ALA A 285 -6.25 16.56 6.26
N PRO A 286 -5.15 17.34 6.28
CA PRO A 286 -4.25 17.46 5.14
C PRO A 286 -3.85 16.10 4.56
N ALA A 287 -3.87 15.95 3.24
CA ALA A 287 -3.60 14.69 2.56
C ALA A 287 -2.35 14.75 1.68
N TYR A 288 -1.48 13.76 1.84
CA TYR A 288 -0.35 13.50 0.94
C TYR A 288 -0.74 12.31 0.06
N VAL A 289 -1.08 12.58 -1.19
CA VAL A 289 -1.60 11.60 -2.15
C VAL A 289 -0.50 11.23 -3.14
N ILE A 290 -0.28 9.93 -3.30
CA ILE A 290 0.69 9.37 -4.23
C ILE A 290 -0.03 8.52 -5.26
N THR A 291 0.38 8.58 -6.52
CA THR A 291 -0.03 7.65 -7.56
C THR A 291 1.19 6.98 -8.19
N ALA A 292 0.97 5.83 -8.83
CA ALA A 292 1.95 5.15 -9.67
C ALA A 292 1.46 5.21 -11.12
N GLY A 293 2.33 5.60 -12.05
CA GLY A 293 1.91 5.89 -13.43
C GLY A 293 1.43 4.68 -14.23
N HIS A 294 1.88 3.48 -13.87
CA HIS A 294 1.47 2.20 -14.47
C HIS A 294 0.59 1.43 -13.48
N ASP A 295 -0.52 2.05 -13.09
CA ASP A 295 -1.49 1.52 -12.15
C ASP A 295 -2.89 1.76 -12.68
N LEU A 296 -3.72 0.72 -12.66
CA LEU A 296 -5.11 0.83 -13.08
C LEU A 296 -5.91 1.81 -12.20
N LEU A 297 -5.47 2.04 -10.95
CA LEU A 297 -6.05 3.00 -9.99
C LEU A 297 -5.45 4.42 -10.10
N HIS A 298 -4.55 4.67 -11.05
CA HIS A 298 -3.85 5.96 -11.17
C HIS A 298 -4.81 7.15 -11.22
N ASP A 299 -5.77 7.10 -12.15
CA ASP A 299 -6.64 8.26 -12.43
C ASP A 299 -7.61 8.55 -11.28
N GLU A 300 -8.16 7.54 -10.60
CA GLU A 300 -9.04 7.76 -9.44
C GLU A 300 -8.30 8.43 -8.29
N GLY A 301 -7.06 8.04 -8.01
CA GLY A 301 -6.22 8.69 -7.00
C GLY A 301 -5.92 10.16 -7.37
N ALA A 302 -5.59 10.42 -8.64
CA ALA A 302 -5.37 11.76 -9.15
C ALA A 302 -6.65 12.63 -9.04
N ILE A 303 -7.79 12.12 -9.49
CA ILE A 303 -9.10 12.79 -9.40
C ILE A 303 -9.47 13.08 -7.95
N TYR A 304 -9.27 12.11 -7.04
CA TYR A 304 -9.56 12.29 -5.63
C TYR A 304 -8.73 13.40 -5.00
N SER A 305 -7.44 13.51 -5.36
CA SER A 305 -6.58 14.61 -4.91
C SER A 305 -7.13 15.99 -5.34
N HIS A 306 -7.74 16.08 -6.53
CA HIS A 306 -8.37 17.30 -7.02
C HIS A 306 -9.68 17.60 -6.27
N LYS A 307 -10.53 16.59 -6.06
CA LYS A 307 -11.77 16.72 -5.27
C LYS A 307 -11.49 17.18 -3.84
N LEU A 308 -10.45 16.66 -3.19
CA LEU A 308 -10.00 17.12 -1.88
C LEU A 308 -9.63 18.61 -1.89
N ARG A 309 -8.83 19.06 -2.86
CA ARG A 309 -8.44 20.48 -2.99
C ARG A 309 -9.66 21.39 -3.20
N GLN A 310 -10.59 20.98 -4.06
CA GLN A 310 -11.83 21.73 -4.32
C GLN A 310 -12.70 21.88 -3.07
N ASN A 311 -12.60 20.93 -2.12
CA ASN A 311 -13.30 20.98 -0.83
C ASN A 311 -12.47 21.65 0.28
N GLY A 312 -11.38 22.36 -0.07
CA GLY A 312 -10.59 23.14 0.87
C GLY A 312 -9.56 22.34 1.68
N VAL A 313 -9.38 21.05 1.40
CA VAL A 313 -8.37 20.21 2.04
C VAL A 313 -6.98 20.61 1.52
N LYS A 314 -5.99 20.71 2.41
CA LYS A 314 -4.59 20.90 2.00
C LYS A 314 -4.08 19.59 1.41
N VAL A 315 -3.60 19.63 0.17
CA VAL A 315 -3.16 18.43 -0.54
C VAL A 315 -1.77 18.63 -1.13
N GLN A 316 -0.88 17.67 -0.88
CA GLN A 316 0.29 17.43 -1.73
C GLN A 316 0.00 16.21 -2.58
N TYR A 317 0.16 16.34 -3.89
CA TYR A 317 0.01 15.23 -4.84
C TYR A 317 1.38 14.97 -5.48
N VAL A 318 1.75 13.69 -5.60
CA VAL A 318 3.00 13.25 -6.22
C VAL A 318 2.73 12.03 -7.07
N ASP A 319 3.09 12.10 -8.35
CA ASP A 319 3.03 10.95 -9.25
C ASP A 319 4.41 10.32 -9.43
N TYR A 320 4.46 8.99 -9.43
CA TYR A 320 5.65 8.22 -9.78
C TYR A 320 5.43 7.51 -11.13
N PRO A 321 5.77 8.17 -12.25
CA PRO A 321 5.29 7.79 -13.58
C PRO A 321 5.80 6.42 -14.04
N ASP A 322 6.97 6.01 -13.57
CA ASP A 322 7.63 4.75 -13.97
C ASP A 322 7.39 3.57 -13.01
N GLN A 323 6.55 3.77 -11.99
CA GLN A 323 6.22 2.75 -11.00
C GLN A 323 4.87 2.08 -11.30
N THR A 324 4.70 0.87 -10.77
CA THR A 324 3.43 0.14 -10.76
C THR A 324 2.73 0.25 -9.41
N HIS A 325 1.48 -0.22 -9.38
CA HIS A 325 0.81 -0.57 -8.13
C HIS A 325 1.71 -1.45 -7.24
N GLY A 326 1.66 -1.22 -5.93
CA GLY A 326 2.39 -2.02 -4.95
C GLY A 326 3.90 -1.78 -4.89
N PHE A 327 4.44 -0.72 -5.50
CA PHE A 327 5.90 -0.53 -5.54
C PHE A 327 6.56 -0.46 -4.14
N ILE A 328 5.84 -0.04 -3.09
CA ILE A 328 6.41 -0.02 -1.73
C ILE A 328 6.67 -1.42 -1.16
N ASN A 329 6.04 -2.46 -1.74
CA ASN A 329 6.15 -3.85 -1.29
C ASN A 329 7.35 -4.57 -1.91
N ILE A 330 7.87 -4.09 -3.05
CA ILE A 330 9.05 -4.65 -3.71
C ILE A 330 10.38 -4.00 -3.25
N THR A 331 10.35 -3.15 -2.22
CA THR A 331 11.54 -2.51 -1.64
C THR A 331 12.65 -3.47 -1.16
N PRO A 332 12.38 -4.73 -0.78
CA PRO A 332 13.45 -5.70 -0.48
C PRO A 332 14.31 -6.12 -1.68
N VAL A 333 13.82 -5.90 -2.91
CA VAL A 333 14.47 -6.33 -4.15
C VAL A 333 14.73 -5.21 -5.16
N SER A 334 14.00 -4.10 -5.09
CA SER A 334 14.20 -2.93 -5.95
C SER A 334 14.82 -1.75 -5.18
N SER A 335 16.03 -1.36 -5.58
CA SER A 335 16.71 -0.19 -4.99
C SER A 335 15.97 1.11 -5.31
N LYS A 336 15.34 1.19 -6.48
CA LYS A 336 14.56 2.35 -6.91
C LYS A 336 13.27 2.49 -6.11
N ALA A 337 12.51 1.40 -5.95
CA ALA A 337 11.33 1.40 -5.10
C ALA A 337 11.69 1.81 -3.66
N LYS A 338 12.78 1.25 -3.11
CA LYS A 338 13.27 1.63 -1.77
C LYS A 338 13.60 3.12 -1.67
N ARG A 339 14.27 3.69 -2.67
CA ARG A 339 14.55 5.13 -2.73
C ARG A 339 13.26 5.96 -2.75
N ASN A 340 12.30 5.58 -3.59
CA ASN A 340 11.01 6.27 -3.70
C ASN A 340 10.24 6.22 -2.37
N THR A 341 10.17 5.07 -1.70
CA THR A 341 9.53 4.94 -0.37
C THR A 341 10.21 5.79 0.70
N ILE A 342 11.54 5.88 0.69
CA ILE A 342 12.29 6.78 1.59
C ILE A 342 11.95 8.25 1.33
N GLU A 343 11.83 8.63 0.07
CA GLU A 343 11.45 9.99 -0.34
C GLU A 343 10.02 10.32 0.10
N VAL A 344 9.07 9.41 -0.15
CA VAL A 344 7.69 9.50 0.33
C VAL A 344 7.67 9.76 1.84
N ALA A 345 8.37 8.95 2.63
CA ALA A 345 8.38 9.08 4.08
C ALA A 345 8.90 10.46 4.55
N LYS A 346 10.00 10.92 3.96
CA LYS A 346 10.60 12.23 4.28
C LYS A 346 9.69 13.40 3.88
N ASN A 347 9.13 13.35 2.68
CA ASN A 347 8.33 14.43 2.13
C ASN A 347 6.95 14.49 2.78
N PHE A 348 6.34 13.34 3.09
CA PHE A 348 5.15 13.25 3.92
C PHE A 348 5.38 13.92 5.28
N ARG A 349 6.49 13.62 5.96
CA ARG A 349 6.80 14.26 7.24
C ARG A 349 6.89 15.78 7.14
N LYS A 350 7.61 16.29 6.14
CA LYS A 350 7.72 17.74 5.88
C LYS A 350 6.36 18.38 5.61
N PHE A 351 5.54 17.74 4.78
CA PHE A 351 4.18 18.19 4.49
C PHE A 351 3.32 18.22 5.76
N TRP A 352 3.38 17.15 6.55
CA TRP A 352 2.62 17.03 7.78
C TRP A 352 3.02 18.14 8.77
N ASP A 353 4.31 18.35 9.04
CA ASP A 353 4.79 19.40 9.95
C ASP A 353 4.36 20.81 9.49
N LYS A 354 4.25 21.05 8.17
CA LYS A 354 3.82 22.35 7.62
C LYS A 354 2.32 22.62 7.82
N HIS A 355 1.50 21.59 7.94
CA HIS A 355 0.04 21.71 7.85
C HIS A 355 -0.73 21.23 9.09
N SER A 356 -0.04 20.94 10.20
CA SER A 356 -0.67 20.49 11.45
C SER A 356 -0.21 21.18 12.72
#